data_AF-A0A225UHX4-F1
#
_entry.id   AF-A0A225UHX4-F1
#
_cell.length_a   1.000
_cell.length_b   1.000
_cell.length_c   1.000
_cell.angle_alpha   90.00
_cell.angle_beta   90.00
_cell.angle_gamma   90.00
#
_symmetry.space_group_name_H-M   'P 1'
#
loop_
_entity.id
_entity.type
_entity.pdbx_description
1 polymer ?
#
loop_
_entity_poly.entity_id
_entity_poly.type
_entity_poly.pdbx_seq_one_letter_code
_entity_poly.pdbx_strand_id
1 'polypeptide(L)' 'MQYALYDIAALGTLPAPTTTGTFRRNTVEPDANVSFDMHRILSIPHGQALPFGVNEIAHVDLRIVMNLVIRNLQ' A
#
# COMPACT_ATOMS: atom_id res chain seq x y z
N MET A 1 -13.80 -8.80 17.20
CA MET A 1 -13.33 -7.81 18.18
C MET A 1 -14.42 -6.77 18.34
N GLN A 2 -14.81 -6.45 19.57
CA GLN A 2 -15.81 -5.42 19.87
C GLN A 2 -15.08 -4.11 20.16
N TYR A 3 -15.48 -3.03 19.53
CA TYR A 3 -14.88 -1.71 19.74
C TYR A 3 -15.90 -0.76 20.39
N ALA A 4 -15.39 0.24 21.08
CA ALA A 4 -16.14 1.33 21.68
C ALA A 4 -15.68 2.64 21.03
N LEU A 5 -16.64 3.43 20.53
CA LEU A 5 -16.39 4.76 19.98
C LEU A 5 -16.68 5.82 21.05
N TYR A 6 -15.79 6.81 21.12
CA TYR A 6 -15.86 7.92 22.07
C TYR A 6 -15.93 9.22 21.28
N ASP A 7 -16.77 10.15 21.74
CA ASP A 7 -16.75 11.53 21.28
C ASP A 7 -15.99 12.36 22.33
N ILE A 8 -14.87 12.98 21.93
CA ILE A 8 -13.94 13.63 22.84
C ILE A 8 -13.99 15.13 22.60
N ALA A 9 -14.70 15.85 23.46
CA ALA A 9 -14.79 17.31 23.43
C ALA A 9 -13.65 18.01 24.21
N ALA A 10 -12.99 17.32 25.15
CA ALA A 10 -11.89 17.85 25.94
C ALA A 10 -10.89 16.73 26.28
N LEU A 11 -9.59 17.05 26.27
CA LEU A 11 -8.52 16.13 26.67
C LEU A 11 -8.48 16.00 28.20
N GLY A 12 -8.62 14.78 28.71
CA GLY A 12 -8.43 14.47 30.14
C GLY A 12 -9.27 13.30 30.62
N THR A 13 -10.60 13.43 30.56
CA THR A 13 -11.52 12.39 31.03
C THR A 13 -12.21 11.75 29.84
N LEU A 14 -12.08 10.43 29.70
CA LEU A 14 -12.76 9.69 28.65
C LEU A 14 -14.25 9.54 29.04
N PRO A 15 -15.20 10.08 28.27
CA PRO A 15 -16.62 9.94 28.57
C PRO A 15 -17.11 8.51 28.33
N ALA A 16 -18.36 8.21 28.70
CA ALA A 16 -18.97 6.95 28.33
C ALA A 16 -18.96 6.77 26.80
N PRO A 17 -18.77 5.55 26.28
CA PRO A 17 -18.80 5.31 24.84
C PRO A 17 -20.15 5.73 24.24
N THR A 18 -20.12 6.48 23.15
CA THR A 18 -21.34 6.85 22.40
C THR A 18 -21.87 5.67 21.61
N THR A 19 -21.02 4.72 21.23
CA THR A 19 -21.44 3.51 20.51
C THR A 19 -20.51 2.35 20.84
N THR A 20 -21.07 1.16 21.03
CA THR A 20 -20.30 -0.09 21.13
C THR A 20 -20.79 -1.07 20.06
N GLY A 21 -19.87 -1.81 19.45
CA GLY A 21 -20.26 -2.72 18.38
C GLY A 21 -19.10 -3.42 17.68
N THR A 22 -19.46 -4.23 16.69
CA THR A 22 -18.48 -4.85 15.78
C THR A 22 -18.33 -3.93 14.57
N PHE A 23 -17.15 -3.35 14.41
CA PHE A 23 -16.83 -2.47 13.29
C PHE A 23 -15.99 -3.24 12.28
N ARG A 24 -16.42 -3.23 11.00
CA ARG A 24 -15.60 -3.72 9.89
C ARG A 24 -14.95 -2.52 9.22
N ARG A 25 -13.62 -2.47 9.27
CA ARG A 25 -12.85 -1.52 8.49
C ARG A 25 -12.78 -2.04 7.05
N ASN A 26 -13.56 -1.45 6.15
CA ASN A 26 -13.36 -1.62 4.72
C ASN A 26 -12.14 -0.78 4.32
N THR A 27 -10.94 -1.32 4.49
CA THR A 27 -9.78 -0.78 3.79
C THR A 27 -9.98 -1.09 2.32
N VAL A 28 -10.23 -0.06 1.50
CA VAL A 28 -9.87 -0.13 0.09
C VAL A 28 -8.38 -0.42 0.11
N GLU A 29 -8.02 -1.63 -0.31
CA GLU A 29 -6.63 -2.04 -0.32
C GLU A 29 -5.90 -1.06 -1.25
N PRO A 30 -4.88 -0.33 -0.76
CA PRO A 30 -4.19 0.64 -1.60
C PRO A 30 -3.66 -0.07 -2.84
N ASP A 31 -3.66 0.65 -3.96
CA ASP A 31 -3.22 0.10 -5.22
C ASP A 31 -1.79 -0.42 -5.06
N ALA A 32 -1.60 -1.73 -5.23
CA ALA A 32 -0.32 -2.39 -5.03
C ALA A 32 0.56 -2.33 -6.28
N ASN A 33 0.05 -1.73 -7.35
CA ASN A 33 0.78 -1.49 -8.57
C ASN A 33 1.76 -0.33 -8.39
N VAL A 34 3.05 -0.65 -8.46
CA VAL A 34 4.12 0.34 -8.51
C VAL A 34 4.63 0.43 -9.93
N SER A 35 4.72 1.66 -10.43
CA SER A 35 5.31 1.97 -11.73
C SER A 35 6.77 2.35 -11.54
N PHE A 36 7.65 1.69 -12.27
CA PHE A 36 9.07 1.99 -12.32
C PHE A 36 9.43 2.59 -13.67
N ASP A 37 10.08 3.75 -13.61
CA ASP A 37 10.69 4.39 -14.76
C ASP A 37 12.00 3.67 -15.11
N MET A 38 12.07 3.07 -16.29
CA MET A 38 13.20 2.25 -16.69
C MET A 38 14.43 3.07 -17.08
N HIS A 39 14.27 4.33 -17.48
CA HIS A 39 15.41 5.25 -17.64
C HIS A 39 16.08 5.48 -16.29
N ARG A 40 15.29 5.70 -15.24
CA ARG A 40 15.82 5.88 -13.90
C ARG A 40 16.42 4.60 -13.32
N ILE A 41 15.72 3.47 -13.44
CA ILE A 41 16.19 2.18 -12.88
C ILE A 41 17.48 1.71 -13.56
N LEU A 42 17.57 1.85 -14.87
CA LEU A 42 18.76 1.44 -15.64
C LEU A 42 19.83 2.53 -15.73
N SER A 43 19.60 3.69 -15.11
CA SER A 43 20.49 4.86 -15.16
C SER A 43 20.80 5.34 -16.60
N ILE A 44 19.80 5.27 -17.47
CA ILE A 44 19.85 5.76 -18.85
C ILE A 44 19.22 7.15 -18.88
N PRO A 45 19.91 8.19 -19.40
CA PRO A 45 19.34 9.52 -19.54
C PRO A 45 18.02 9.55 -20.32
N HIS A 46 17.07 10.36 -19.86
CA HIS A 46 15.84 10.62 -20.61
C HIS A 46 16.17 11.17 -22.00
N GLY A 47 15.52 10.61 -23.03
CA GLY A 47 15.78 10.91 -24.44
C GLY A 47 16.80 10.00 -25.12
N GLN A 48 17.51 9.14 -24.38
CA GLN A 48 18.24 8.02 -24.96
C GLN A 48 17.32 6.80 -25.12
N ALA A 49 17.55 6.06 -26.20
CA ALA A 49 16.80 4.84 -26.49
C ALA A 49 17.07 3.78 -25.42
N LEU A 50 16.00 3.16 -24.93
CA LEU A 50 16.11 2.01 -24.03
C LEU A 50 16.59 0.77 -24.79
N PRO A 51 17.22 -0.20 -24.09
CA PRO A 51 17.61 -1.47 -24.68
C PRO A 51 16.41 -2.19 -25.30
N PHE A 52 16.67 -2.95 -26.36
CA PHE A 52 15.61 -3.69 -27.04
C PHE A 52 14.86 -4.63 -26.07
N GLY A 53 13.53 -4.55 -26.08
CA GLY A 53 12.66 -5.34 -25.20
C GLY A 53 12.39 -4.72 -23.83
N VAL A 54 12.95 -3.54 -23.51
CA VAL A 54 12.65 -2.80 -22.28
C VAL A 54 11.54 -1.79 -22.54
N ASN A 55 10.44 -1.91 -21.79
CA ASN A 55 9.37 -0.89 -21.78
C ASN A 55 9.83 0.34 -21.00
N GLU A 56 9.32 1.52 -21.34
CA GLU A 56 9.65 2.76 -20.63
C GLU A 56 9.18 2.76 -19.17
N ILE A 57 8.00 2.17 -18.94
CA ILE A 57 7.41 2.01 -17.61
C ILE A 57 7.18 0.52 -17.36
N ALA A 58 7.72 0.02 -16.25
CA ALA A 58 7.41 -1.30 -15.74
C ALA A 58 6.36 -1.20 -14.63
N HIS A 59 5.22 -1.86 -14.83
CA HIS A 59 4.20 -1.99 -13.80
C HIS A 59 4.41 -3.29 -13.03
N VAL A 60 4.54 -3.18 -11.72
CA VAL A 60 4.79 -4.32 -10.82
C VAL A 60 3.70 -4.36 -9.78
N ASP A 61 2.98 -5.49 -9.73
CA ASP A 61 2.07 -5.80 -8.63
C ASP A 61 2.89 -6.31 -7.44
N LEU A 62 3.02 -5.47 -6.42
CA LEU A 62 3.75 -5.83 -5.20
C LEU A 62 3.13 -7.01 -4.45
N ARG A 63 1.83 -7.29 -4.60
CA ARG A 63 1.21 -8.46 -3.95
C ARG A 63 1.80 -9.74 -4.53
N ILE A 64 1.97 -9.80 -5.85
CA ILE A 64 2.58 -10.95 -6.52
C ILE A 64 4.01 -11.13 -6.02
N VAL A 65 4.79 -10.05 -5.95
CA VAL A 65 6.19 -10.08 -5.49
C VAL A 65 6.27 -10.55 -4.04
N MET A 66 5.48 -9.98 -3.13
CA MET A 66 5.51 -10.34 -1.71
C MET A 66 5.07 -11.80 -1.50
N ASN A 67 4.05 -12.27 -2.23
CA ASN A 67 3.63 -13.66 -2.20
C ASN A 67 4.70 -14.63 -2.72
N LEU A 68 5.55 -14.20 -3.67
CA LEU A 68 6.67 -14.99 -4.14
C LEU A 68 7.78 -15.04 -3.08
N VAL A 69 8.14 -13.89 -2.50
CA VAL A 69 9.18 -13.80 -1.45
C VAL A 69 8.83 -14.68 -0.26
N ILE A 70 7.60 -14.57 0.26
CA ILE A 70 7.14 -15.37 1.41
C ILE A 70 7.22 -16.86 1.11
N ARG A 71 6.82 -17.29 -0.10
CA ARG A 71 6.89 -18.71 -0.51
C ARG A 71 8.30 -19.25 -0.66
N ASN A 72 9.28 -18.41 -0.99
CA ASN A 72 10.68 -18.82 -1.12
C ASN A 72 11.46 -18.77 0.21
N LEU A 73 10.83 -18.31 1.30
CA LEU A 73 11.42 -18.27 2.64
C LEU A 73 10.98 -19.47 3.52
N GLN A 74 10.24 -20.43 2.96
CA GLN A 74 9.77 -21.65 3.61
C GLN A 74 10.61 -22.85 3.15
#